data_AF-A0A661RLL2-F1
#
_entry.id   AF-A0A661RLL2-F1
#
_cell.length_a   1.000
_cell.length_b   1.000
_cell.length_c   1.000
_cell.angle_alpha   90.00
_cell.angle_beta   90.00
_cell.angle_gamma   90.00
#
_symmetry.space_group_name_H-M   'P 1'
#
loop_
_entity.id
_entity.type
_entity.pdbx_description
1 polymer ?
#
loop_
_entity_poly.entity_id
_entity_poly.type
_entity_poly.pdbx_seq_one_letter_code
_entity_poly.pdbx_strand_id
1 'polypeptide(L)' 'MSGSGIMVALAYIAFFTGIKIIGPVKATMIMNVEPILTICLAALALGERLSNIQILGAVLVIGGIILITYTPDNQ' A
#
# COMPACT_ATOMS: atom_id res chain seq x y z
N MET A 1 24.16 -2.83 7.67
CA MET A 1 22.89 -3.25 8.32
C MET A 1 22.31 -2.18 9.26
N SER A 2 22.81 -0.93 9.27
CA SER A 2 22.37 0.10 10.26
C SER A 2 21.49 1.22 9.69
N GLY A 3 21.37 1.34 8.36
CA GLY A 3 20.61 2.43 7.71
C GLY A 3 19.10 2.19 7.59
N SER A 4 18.65 0.93 7.54
CA SER A 4 17.23 0.58 7.38
C SER A 4 16.40 0.97 8.60
N GLY A 5 16.94 0.82 9.81
CA GLY A 5 16.22 1.14 11.05
C GLY A 5 15.86 2.63 11.20
N ILE A 6 16.74 3.53 10.75
CA ILE A 6 16.49 4.98 10.80
C ILE A 6 15.37 5.36 9.84
N MET A 7 15.35 4.79 8.63
CA MET A 7 14.28 5.05 7.67
C MET A 7 12.93 4.55 8.18
N VAL A 8 12.89 3.36 8.80
CA VAL A 8 11.67 2.81 9.40
C VAL A 8 11.19 3.70 10.55
N ALA A 9 12.10 4.17 11.40
CA ALA A 9 11.76 5.09 12.48
C ALA A 9 11.16 6.41 11.97
N LEU A 10 11.78 7.00 10.94
CA LEU A 10 11.27 8.22 10.30
C LEU A 10 9.90 7.99 9.65
N ALA A 11 9.71 6.85 8.98
CA ALA A 11 8.44 6.48 8.38
C ALA A 11 7.32 6.37 9.44
N TYR A 12 7.58 5.71 10.57
CA TYR A 12 6.61 5.62 11.66
C TYR A 12 6.30 6.98 12.29
N ILE A 13 7.31 7.84 12.51
CA ILE A 13 7.09 9.19 13.03
C ILE A 13 6.17 9.98 12.08
N ALA A 14 6.45 9.93 10.77
CA ALA A 14 5.61 10.58 9.77
C ALA A 14 4.18 10.01 9.76
N PHE A 15 4.04 8.68 9.86
CA PHE A 15 2.75 8.00 9.89
C PHE A 15 1.89 8.42 11.09
N PHE A 16 2.42 8.35 12.31
CA PHE A 16 1.69 8.75 13.51
C PHE A 16 1.37 10.26 13.52
N THR A 17 2.26 11.07 12.96
CA THR A 17 2.01 12.51 12.79
C THR A 17 0.88 12.75 11.79
N GLY A 18 0.87 12.02 10.66
CA GLY A 18 -0.22 12.05 9.68
C GLY A 18 -1.55 11.69 10.32
N ILE A 19 -1.63 10.62 11.10
CA ILE A 19 -2.84 10.24 11.85
C ILE A 19 -3.32 11.38 12.75
N LYS A 20 -2.42 12.09 13.44
CA LYS A 20 -2.80 13.24 14.29
C LYS A 20 -3.39 14.42 13.49
N ILE A 21 -2.96 14.63 12.25
CA ILE A 21 -3.39 15.77 11.42
C ILE A 21 -4.74 15.49 10.73
N ILE A 22 -4.87 14.34 10.08
CA ILE A 22 -6.06 14.00 9.28
C ILE A 22 -7.09 13.14 10.05
N GLY A 23 -6.73 12.66 11.23
CA GLY A 23 -7.53 11.76 12.05
C GLY A 23 -7.43 10.30 11.61
N PRO A 24 -7.67 9.35 12.54
CA PRO A 24 -7.52 7.91 12.29
C PRO A 24 -8.45 7.41 11.19
N VAL A 25 -9.68 7.93 11.09
CA VAL A 25 -10.65 7.51 10.07
C VAL A 25 -10.15 7.79 8.65
N LYS A 26 -9.60 8.98 8.38
CA LYS A 26 -9.03 9.30 7.06
C LYS A 26 -7.76 8.51 6.79
N ALA A 27 -6.93 8.29 7.80
CA ALA A 27 -5.73 7.47 7.66
C ALA A 27 -6.08 6.02 7.28
N THR A 28 -7.05 5.39 7.94
CA THR A 28 -7.55 4.06 7.58
C THR A 28 -8.14 4.03 6.18
N MET A 29 -8.86 5.08 5.75
CA MET A 29 -9.39 5.16 4.39
C MET A 29 -8.25 5.22 3.36
N ILE A 30 -7.20 6.01 3.62
CA ILE A 30 -6.00 6.07 2.78
C ILE A 30 -5.31 4.72 2.74
N MET A 31 -5.13 4.01 3.86
CA MET A 31 -4.49 2.68 3.88
C MET A 31 -5.26 1.63 3.07
N ASN A 32 -6.59 1.70 3.04
CA ASN A 32 -7.40 0.82 2.20
C ASN A 32 -7.29 1.14 0.70
N VAL A 33 -7.13 2.42 0.36
CA VAL A 33 -7.05 2.89 -1.04
C VAL A 33 -5.60 2.95 -1.56
N GLU A 34 -4.62 3.00 -0.67
CA GLU A 34 -3.17 2.97 -0.93
C GLU A 34 -2.79 1.84 -1.88
N PRO A 35 -3.20 0.57 -1.68
CA PRO A 35 -2.86 -0.49 -2.61
C PRO A 35 -3.38 -0.21 -4.03
N ILE A 36 -4.60 0.30 -4.15
CA ILE A 36 -5.23 0.62 -5.44
C ILE A 36 -4.45 1.76 -6.11
N LEU A 37 -4.18 2.84 -5.38
CA LEU A 37 -3.39 3.98 -5.87
C LEU A 37 -1.98 3.57 -6.27
N THR A 38 -1.33 2.72 -5.47
CA THR A 38 0.01 2.20 -5.75
C THR A 38 0.03 1.42 -7.06
N ILE A 39 -0.98 0.59 -7.32
CA ILE A 39 -1.08 -0.18 -8.56
C ILE A 39 -1.37 0.74 -9.75
N CYS A 40 -2.30 1.70 -9.61
CA CYS A 40 -2.58 2.68 -10.67
C CYS A 40 -1.35 3.51 -11.00
N LEU A 41 -0.64 4.01 -9.99
CA LEU A 41 0.59 4.77 -10.16
C LEU A 41 1.72 3.91 -10.71
N ALA A 42 1.85 2.66 -10.29
CA ALA A 42 2.83 1.72 -10.85
C ALA A 42 2.55 1.47 -12.34
N ALA A 43 1.27 1.27 -12.73
CA ALA A 43 0.87 1.10 -14.12
C ALA A 43 1.14 2.37 -14.96
N LEU A 44 0.93 3.56 -14.39
CA LEU A 44 1.22 4.85 -15.06
C LEU A 44 2.72 5.16 -15.15
N ALA A 45 3.48 4.91 -14.08
CA ALA A 45 4.90 5.21 -13.98
C ALA A 45 5.77 4.26 -14.80
N LEU A 46 5.36 2.99 -14.96
CA LEU A 46 6.10 2.03 -15.77
C LEU A 46 6.12 2.42 -17.25
N GLY A 47 5.09 3.10 -17.78
CA GLY A 47 5.07 3.72 -19.11
C GLY A 47 5.29 2.79 -20.31
N GLU A 48 5.68 1.55 -20.08
CA GLU A 48 5.95 0.50 -21.06
C GLU A 48 4.78 -0.49 -21.07
N ARG A 49 4.59 -1.19 -22.20
CA ARG A 49 3.67 -2.33 -22.26
C ARG A 49 4.06 -3.30 -21.14
N LEU A 50 3.24 -3.32 -20.09
CA LEU A 50 3.42 -4.18 -18.92
C LEU A 50 3.77 -5.58 -19.42
N SER A 51 4.96 -6.05 -19.06
CA SER A 51 5.37 -7.42 -19.36
C SER A 51 4.35 -8.39 -18.75
N ASN A 52 4.12 -9.54 -19.40
CA ASN A 52 3.22 -10.57 -18.87
C ASN A 52 3.52 -10.92 -17.41
N ILE A 53 4.78 -10.81 -16.98
CA ILE A 53 5.23 -11.04 -15.60
C ILE A 53 4.75 -9.92 -14.66
N GLN A 54 4.77 -8.67 -15.09
CA GLN A 54 4.28 -7.54 -14.29
C GLN A 54 2.77 -7.57 -14.16
N ILE A 55 2.06 -7.99 -15.22
CA ILE A 55 0.60 -8.20 -15.17
C ILE A 55 0.27 -9.32 -14.17
N LEU A 56 1.00 -10.44 -14.22
CA LEU A 56 0.87 -11.52 -13.25
C LEU A 56 1.13 -11.05 -11.81
N GLY A 57 2.20 -10.28 -11.60
CA GLY A 57 2.50 -9.69 -10.30
C GLY A 57 1.39 -8.75 -9.80
N ALA A 58 0.86 -7.89 -10.67
CA ALA A 58 -0.24 -6.99 -10.35
C ALA A 58 -1.52 -7.76 -9.99
N VAL A 59 -1.89 -8.79 -10.78
CA VAL A 59 -3.05 -9.64 -10.50
C VAL A 59 -2.88 -10.38 -9.17
N LEU A 60 -1.68 -10.88 -8.88
CA LEU A 60 -1.39 -11.60 -7.63
C LEU A 60 -1.48 -10.67 -6.41
N VAL A 61 -0.97 -9.45 -6.51
CA VAL A 61 -1.09 -8.43 -5.45
C VAL A 61 -2.55 -8.04 -5.24
N ILE A 62 -3.29 -7.71 -6.31
CA ILE A 62 -4.74 -7.40 -6.22
C ILE A 62 -5.51 -8.56 -5.59
N GLY A 63 -5.26 -9.78 -6.05
CA GLY A 63 -5.89 -10.99 -5.52
C GLY A 63 -5.62 -11.18 -4.03
N GLY A 64 -4.37 -10.97 -3.59
CA GLY A 64 -3.98 -11.02 -2.18
C GLY A 64 -4.67 -9.96 -1.33
N ILE A 65 -4.77 -8.72 -1.83
CA ILE A 65 -5.50 -7.63 -1.15
C ILE A 65 -6.97 -7.97 -1.02
N ILE A 66 -7.63 -8.41 -2.10
CA ILE A 66 -9.04 -8.84 -2.07
C ILE A 66 -9.21 -9.97 -1.05
N LEU A 67 -8.35 -10.98 -1.07
CA LEU A 67 -8.40 -12.07 -0.09
C LEU A 67 -8.31 -11.56 1.35
N ILE A 68 -7.38 -10.65 1.66
CA ILE A 68 -7.22 -10.09 3.00
C ILE A 68 -8.41 -9.20 3.38
N THR A 69 -8.88 -8.35 2.47
CA THR A 69 -10.02 -7.45 2.72
C THR A 69 -11.35 -8.19 2.85
N TYR A 70 -11.53 -9.29 2.11
CA TYR A 70 -12.74 -10.12 2.17
C TYR A 70 -12.63 -11.28 3.16
N THR A 71 -11.46 -11.56 3.73
CA THR A 71 -11.38 -12.50 4.86
C THR A 71 -12.23 -11.88 5.97
N PRO A 72 -13.37 -12.50 6.34
CA PRO A 72 -14.22 -11.96 7.38
C PRO A 72 -13.37 -11.89 8.64
N ASP A 73 -13.30 -10.71 9.25
CA ASP A 73 -12.77 -10.56 10.59
C ASP A 73 -13.67 -11.42 11.50
N ASN A 74 -13.26 -12.66 11.72
CA ASN A 74 -13.91 -13.58 12.65
C ASN A 74 -13.52 -13.14 14.07
N GLN A 75 -14.01 -11.96 14.46
CA GLN A 75 -14.16 -11.57 15.87
C GLN A 75 -15.33 -12.31 16.49
#